data_AF-A0A945AUL0-F1
#
_entry.id   AF-A0A945AUL0-F1
#
_cell.length_a   1.000
_cell.length_b   1.000
_cell.length_c   1.000
_cell.angle_alpha   90.00
_cell.angle_beta   90.00
_cell.angle_gamma   90.00
#
_symmetry.space_group_name_H-M   'P 1'
#
loop_
_entity.id
_entity.type
_entity.pdbx_description
1 polymer ?
#
loop_
_entity_poly.entity_id
_entity_poly.type
_entity_poly.pdbx_seq_one_letter_code
_entity_poly.pdbx_strand_id
1 'polypeptide(L)'
;MSAVNAELPQVAQRDPAAWQLARLPVDLELSSAEMFCRQVAAAHYENFTVATRLVPSDLRQDLANVYTFARWSDDLADESEGDATVALSEWACGLDACFAGTPTHPVFVALSETVRRHSLSLNPFADLIDAFIQDQTVTRYESRDQLLEYCRRSADPVGRIVLGLAHCKAAEEIRLSDSICTGLQLVNFWQDIRRDYLGGRIYIPAEDMRRHGVTEDMLNASSASQEFISLLTDEVEWAEQWFGNGQSLVKTAPSVLRPAIQLFLEGGRGVAQAIRRAGFDTLTKRPVLKKRAKMNLAFRAAVHMVTIRVRHIFQGT
;
A
#
# COMPACT_ATOMS: atom_id res chain seq x y z
N MET A 1 39.29 30.80 4.59
CA MET A 1 37.91 30.76 5.10
C MET A 1 36.97 30.85 3.92
N SER A 2 36.57 29.71 3.35
CA SER A 2 35.49 29.65 2.37
C SER A 2 34.59 28.51 2.81
N ALA A 3 33.39 28.88 3.25
CA ALA A 3 32.37 27.97 3.72
C ALA A 3 31.88 27.14 2.53
N VAL A 4 32.06 25.82 2.61
CA VAL A 4 31.40 24.87 1.74
C VAL A 4 29.94 24.84 2.19
N ASN A 5 29.07 25.55 1.46
CA ASN A 5 27.63 25.36 1.54
C ASN A 5 27.31 23.95 1.04
N ALA A 6 27.24 23.00 1.97
CA ALA A 6 26.61 21.72 1.72
C ALA A 6 25.11 21.97 1.57
N GLU A 7 24.62 21.98 0.33
CA GLU A 7 23.19 21.89 0.07
C GLU A 7 22.68 20.58 0.69
N LEU A 8 21.86 20.73 1.73
CA LEU A 8 21.13 19.63 2.33
C LEU A 8 20.32 18.93 1.22
N PRO A 9 20.35 17.59 1.13
CA PRO A 9 19.57 16.88 0.13
C PRO A 9 18.10 17.25 0.28
N GLN A 10 17.48 17.70 -0.81
CA GLN A 10 16.04 17.96 -0.90
C GLN A 10 15.29 16.76 -0.30
N VAL A 11 14.69 16.96 0.87
CA VAL A 11 13.69 16.06 1.41
C VAL A 11 12.67 15.88 0.30
N ALA A 12 12.52 14.67 -0.21
CA ALA A 12 11.52 14.38 -1.22
C ALA A 12 10.18 14.90 -0.67
N GLN A 13 9.60 15.90 -1.33
CA GLN A 13 8.33 16.48 -0.94
C GLN A 13 7.33 15.32 -0.86
N ARG A 14 6.75 15.10 0.33
CA ARG A 14 5.67 14.11 0.50
C ARG A 14 4.54 14.48 -0.46
N ASP A 15 3.81 13.46 -0.93
CA ASP A 15 2.56 13.71 -1.65
C ASP A 15 1.67 14.59 -0.75
N PRO A 16 0.99 15.61 -1.30
CA PRO A 16 0.12 16.47 -0.50
C PRO A 16 -1.03 15.66 0.13
N ALA A 17 -1.48 16.10 1.30
CA ALA A 17 -2.66 15.54 1.97
C ALA A 17 -3.90 15.52 1.07
N ALA A 18 -4.78 14.55 1.30
CA ALA A 18 -6.05 14.39 0.61
C ALA A 18 -6.92 15.65 0.70
N TRP A 19 -6.95 16.33 1.85
CA TRP A 19 -7.70 17.59 2.02
C TRP A 19 -7.06 18.79 1.30
N GLN A 20 -5.79 18.70 0.91
CA GLN A 20 -5.12 19.73 0.11
C GLN A 20 -5.36 19.51 -1.39
N LEU A 21 -5.64 18.27 -1.80
CA LEU A 21 -5.85 17.89 -3.20
C LEU A 21 -7.22 18.29 -3.76
N ALA A 22 -8.24 18.33 -2.90
CA ALA A 22 -9.58 18.78 -3.25
C ALA A 22 -10.26 19.42 -2.04
N ARG A 23 -11.09 20.44 -2.27
CA ARG A 23 -11.93 20.98 -1.20
C ARG A 23 -12.99 19.95 -0.83
N LEU A 24 -13.18 19.74 0.47
CA LEU A 24 -14.31 18.97 0.97
C LEU A 24 -15.61 19.54 0.38
N PRO A 25 -16.55 18.67 -0.06
CA PRO A 25 -17.85 19.13 -0.53
C PRO A 25 -18.61 19.83 0.60
N VAL A 26 -19.44 20.81 0.22
CA VAL A 26 -20.21 21.64 1.17
C VAL A 26 -21.42 20.87 1.72
N ASP A 27 -21.91 19.89 0.96
CA ASP A 27 -23.00 19.00 1.32
C ASP A 27 -22.53 17.55 1.51
N LEU A 28 -23.41 16.72 2.08
CA LEU A 28 -23.22 15.28 2.23
C LEU A 28 -24.01 14.49 1.17
N GLU A 29 -24.27 15.08 -0.01
CA GLU A 29 -24.88 14.32 -1.11
C GLU A 29 -23.89 13.26 -1.64
N LEU A 30 -24.41 12.07 -1.93
CA LEU A 30 -23.60 10.95 -2.43
C LEU A 30 -22.83 11.31 -3.70
N SER A 31 -23.46 12.04 -4.62
CA SER A 31 -22.87 12.48 -5.89
C SER A 31 -21.64 13.39 -5.67
N SER A 32 -21.74 14.34 -4.74
CA SER A 32 -20.66 15.24 -4.33
C SER A 32 -19.52 14.48 -3.67
N ALA A 33 -19.85 13.59 -2.74
CA ALA A 33 -18.89 12.74 -2.02
C ALA A 33 -18.11 11.80 -2.96
N GLU A 34 -18.80 11.14 -3.90
CA GLU A 34 -18.17 10.29 -4.91
C GLU A 34 -17.28 11.09 -5.87
N MET A 35 -17.70 12.32 -6.24
CA MET A 35 -16.89 13.21 -7.07
C MET A 35 -15.60 13.62 -6.37
N PHE A 36 -15.69 13.97 -5.09
CA PHE A 36 -14.53 14.26 -4.24
C PHE A 36 -13.55 13.07 -4.22
N CYS A 37 -14.03 11.85 -3.97
CA CYS A 37 -13.17 10.66 -3.95
C CYS A 37 -12.49 10.41 -5.31
N ARG A 38 -13.21 10.61 -6.43
CA ARG A 38 -12.60 10.53 -7.78
C ARG A 38 -11.49 11.55 -7.99
N GLN A 39 -11.65 12.78 -7.49
CA GLN A 39 -10.66 13.84 -7.64
C GLN A 39 -9.39 13.51 -6.85
N VAL A 40 -9.53 13.11 -5.58
CA VAL A 40 -8.40 12.67 -4.75
C VAL A 40 -7.67 11.51 -5.42
N ALA A 41 -8.41 10.47 -5.86
CA ALA A 41 -7.83 9.31 -6.52
C ALA A 41 -7.11 9.64 -7.84
N ALA A 42 -7.63 10.59 -8.63
CA ALA A 42 -7.03 10.99 -9.91
C ALA A 42 -5.77 11.84 -9.74
N ALA A 43 -5.66 12.60 -8.64
CA ALA A 43 -4.51 13.46 -8.36
C ALA A 43 -3.26 12.65 -7.97
N HIS A 44 -3.41 11.47 -7.35
CA HIS A 44 -2.29 10.58 -7.01
C HIS A 44 -1.92 9.65 -8.19
N TYR A 45 -1.20 10.23 -9.15
CA TYR A 45 -1.05 9.70 -10.50
C TYR A 45 -0.22 8.40 -10.64
N GLU A 46 0.67 8.04 -9.70
CA GLU A 46 1.74 7.08 -10.03
C GLU A 46 1.38 5.58 -9.88
N ASN A 47 0.50 5.17 -8.97
CA ASN A 47 0.20 3.74 -8.74
C ASN A 47 -1.28 3.38 -8.91
N PHE A 48 -2.19 4.24 -8.44
CA PHE A 48 -3.62 3.95 -8.42
C PHE A 48 -4.27 4.06 -9.81
N THR A 49 -3.98 5.13 -10.57
CA THR A 49 -4.60 5.39 -11.88
C THR A 49 -4.39 4.29 -12.92
N VAL A 50 -3.22 3.64 -12.91
CA VAL A 50 -2.91 2.53 -13.83
C VAL A 50 -3.67 1.27 -13.42
N ALA A 51 -3.68 0.93 -12.13
CA ALA A 51 -4.41 -0.22 -11.60
C ALA A 51 -5.94 -0.06 -11.77
N THR A 52 -6.48 1.14 -11.56
CA THR A 52 -7.92 1.44 -11.72
C THR A 52 -8.38 1.35 -13.19
N ARG A 53 -7.48 1.56 -14.16
CA ARG A 53 -7.77 1.27 -15.58
C ARG A 53 -7.78 -0.22 -15.89
N LEU A 54 -7.14 -1.04 -15.05
CA LEU A 54 -7.10 -2.49 -15.20
C LEU A 54 -8.36 -3.20 -14.69
N VAL A 55 -9.22 -2.49 -13.97
CA VAL A 55 -10.54 -2.99 -13.56
C VAL A 55 -11.66 -2.44 -14.45
N PRO A 56 -12.83 -3.11 -14.49
CA PRO A 56 -14.04 -2.62 -15.15
C PRO A 56 -14.48 -1.25 -14.65
N SER A 57 -15.20 -0.52 -15.51
CA SER A 57 -15.63 0.85 -15.25
C SER A 57 -16.54 0.99 -14.03
N ASP A 58 -17.36 -0.02 -13.76
CA ASP A 58 -18.27 -0.12 -12.62
C ASP A 58 -17.52 -0.18 -11.28
N LEU A 59 -16.35 -0.82 -11.21
CA LEU A 59 -15.54 -0.87 -9.98
C LEU A 59 -14.69 0.36 -9.73
N ARG A 60 -14.56 1.28 -10.70
CA ARG A 60 -13.63 2.42 -10.57
C ARG A 60 -14.06 3.41 -9.51
N GLN A 61 -15.36 3.62 -9.36
CA GLN A 61 -15.88 4.49 -8.31
C GLN A 61 -15.63 3.89 -6.93
N ASP A 62 -15.95 2.60 -6.78
CA ASP A 62 -15.78 1.90 -5.51
C ASP A 62 -14.31 1.85 -5.09
N LEU A 63 -13.40 1.61 -6.03
CA LEU A 63 -11.96 1.72 -5.76
C LEU A 63 -11.56 3.13 -5.36
N ALA A 64 -12.08 4.18 -6.02
CA ALA A 64 -11.77 5.57 -5.65
C ALA A 64 -12.23 5.88 -4.22
N ASN A 65 -13.43 5.43 -3.83
CA ASN A 65 -13.95 5.59 -2.47
C ASN A 65 -13.03 4.91 -1.43
N VAL A 66 -12.63 3.65 -1.69
CA VAL A 66 -11.71 2.89 -0.83
C VAL A 66 -10.33 3.56 -0.76
N TYR A 67 -9.79 4.01 -1.89
CA TYR A 67 -8.50 4.70 -1.95
C TYR A 67 -8.53 5.98 -1.13
N THR A 68 -9.56 6.81 -1.30
CA THR A 68 -9.70 8.05 -0.56
C THR A 68 -9.84 7.79 0.94
N PHE A 69 -10.56 6.74 1.36
CA PHE A 69 -10.57 6.33 2.77
C PHE A 69 -9.17 6.00 3.29
N ALA A 70 -8.43 5.13 2.60
CA ALA A 70 -7.10 4.72 3.04
C ALA A 70 -6.14 5.93 3.10
N ARG A 71 -6.15 6.77 2.06
CA ARG A 71 -5.30 7.96 1.98
C ARG A 71 -5.65 9.00 3.04
N TRP A 72 -6.93 9.25 3.27
CA TRP A 72 -7.38 10.18 4.30
C TRP A 72 -6.97 9.70 5.71
N SER A 73 -7.06 8.38 5.96
CA SER A 73 -6.63 7.78 7.22
C SER A 73 -5.12 7.91 7.44
N ASP A 74 -4.32 7.68 6.39
CA ASP A 74 -2.87 7.85 6.37
C ASP A 74 -2.47 9.32 6.64
N ASP A 75 -3.09 10.27 5.94
CA ASP A 75 -2.81 11.69 6.12
C ASP A 75 -3.19 12.18 7.52
N LEU A 76 -4.29 11.69 8.09
CA LEU A 76 -4.63 11.98 9.50
C LEU A 76 -3.53 11.50 10.45
N ALA A 77 -2.89 10.36 10.19
CA ALA A 77 -1.82 9.85 11.01
C ALA A 77 -0.51 10.63 10.86
N ASP A 78 -0.22 11.12 9.65
CA ASP A 78 1.06 11.71 9.27
C ASP A 78 1.13 13.24 9.38
N GLU A 79 -0.01 13.93 9.22
CA GLU A 79 -0.06 15.41 9.21
C GLU A 79 -0.76 16.02 10.42
N SER A 80 -1.27 15.20 11.35
CA SER A 80 -1.77 15.71 12.63
C SER A 80 -0.65 16.37 13.44
N GLU A 81 -0.97 17.49 14.09
CA GLU A 81 -0.04 18.11 15.03
C GLU A 81 0.09 17.24 16.30
N GLY A 82 1.24 16.59 16.49
CA GLY A 82 1.50 15.77 17.66
C GLY A 82 0.94 14.35 17.52
N ASP A 83 0.36 13.82 18.60
CA ASP A 83 -0.19 12.46 18.64
C ASP A 83 -1.55 12.40 17.94
N ALA A 84 -1.61 11.68 16.81
CA ALA A 84 -2.82 11.54 15.99
C ALA A 84 -3.87 10.58 16.60
N THR A 85 -3.60 9.93 17.74
CA THR A 85 -4.45 8.87 18.31
C THR A 85 -5.90 9.33 18.54
N VAL A 86 -6.11 10.57 18.99
CA VAL A 86 -7.47 11.11 19.20
C VAL A 86 -8.20 11.26 17.86
N ALA A 87 -7.56 11.89 16.88
CA ALA A 87 -8.16 12.09 15.55
C ALA A 87 -8.46 10.75 14.85
N LEU A 88 -7.56 9.77 14.97
CA LEU A 88 -7.75 8.42 14.44
C LEU A 88 -8.87 7.67 15.18
N SER A 89 -9.03 7.88 16.49
CA SER A 89 -10.14 7.29 17.25
C SER A 89 -11.50 7.91 16.85
N GLU A 90 -11.56 9.22 16.62
CA GLU A 90 -12.75 9.88 16.08
C GLU A 90 -13.07 9.38 14.65
N TRP A 91 -12.03 9.17 13.85
CA TRP A 91 -12.16 8.60 12.51
C TRP A 91 -12.69 7.15 12.55
N ALA A 92 -12.24 6.33 13.50
CA ALA A 92 -12.77 4.99 13.74
C ALA A 92 -14.26 5.01 14.13
N CYS A 93 -14.69 5.94 14.99
CA CYS A 93 -16.11 6.15 15.27
C CYS A 93 -16.91 6.52 14.01
N GLY A 94 -16.32 7.34 13.13
CA GLY A 94 -16.90 7.67 11.83
C GLY A 94 -17.03 6.46 10.89
N LEU A 95 -16.07 5.54 10.94
CA LEU A 95 -16.13 4.26 10.23
C LEU A 95 -17.26 3.37 10.77
N ASP A 96 -17.45 3.29 12.09
CA ASP A 96 -18.59 2.56 12.66
C ASP A 96 -19.93 3.14 12.19
N ALA A 97 -20.07 4.47 12.20
CA ALA A 97 -21.25 5.16 11.70
C ALA A 97 -21.47 4.91 10.20
N CYS A 98 -20.40 4.85 9.40
CA CYS A 98 -20.44 4.48 7.98
C CYS A 98 -21.05 3.09 7.76
N PHE A 99 -20.60 2.09 8.53
CA PHE A 99 -21.09 0.71 8.44
C PHE A 99 -22.48 0.53 9.05
N ALA A 100 -22.89 1.41 9.97
CA ALA A 100 -24.26 1.49 10.49
C ALA A 100 -25.24 2.20 9.53
N GLY A 101 -24.76 2.79 8.43
CA GLY A 101 -25.58 3.50 7.45
C GLY A 101 -25.92 4.95 7.82
N THR A 102 -25.18 5.54 8.77
CA THR A 102 -25.33 6.94 9.20
C THR A 102 -24.01 7.72 9.09
N PRO A 103 -23.36 7.76 7.91
CA PRO A 103 -22.08 8.45 7.74
C PRO A 103 -22.22 9.97 7.90
N THR A 104 -21.24 10.60 8.56
CA THR A 104 -21.23 12.04 8.85
C THR A 104 -20.12 12.81 8.13
N HIS A 105 -19.26 12.11 7.39
CA HIS A 105 -18.14 12.70 6.63
C HIS A 105 -18.25 12.32 5.14
N PRO A 106 -17.92 13.20 4.18
CA PRO A 106 -18.05 12.91 2.75
C PRO A 106 -17.36 11.61 2.30
N VAL A 107 -16.15 11.34 2.80
CA VAL A 107 -15.42 10.09 2.52
C VAL A 107 -16.24 8.87 2.94
N PHE A 108 -16.87 8.94 4.12
CA PHE A 108 -17.73 7.87 4.63
C PHE A 108 -19.07 7.79 3.91
N VAL A 109 -19.64 8.91 3.43
CA VAL A 109 -20.86 8.90 2.60
C VAL A 109 -20.63 8.08 1.34
N ALA A 110 -19.53 8.35 0.63
CA ALA A 110 -19.18 7.60 -0.57
C ALA A 110 -18.85 6.13 -0.25
N LEU A 111 -18.09 5.88 0.83
CA LEU A 111 -17.72 4.53 1.24
C LEU A 111 -18.92 3.69 1.67
N SER A 112 -19.91 4.26 2.35
CA SER A 112 -21.09 3.52 2.87
C SER A 112 -21.88 2.87 1.73
N GLU A 113 -22.03 3.55 0.60
CA GLU A 113 -22.67 2.97 -0.58
C GLU A 113 -21.85 1.82 -1.18
N THR A 114 -20.52 1.96 -1.25
CA THR A 114 -19.61 0.88 -1.70
C THR A 114 -19.69 -0.34 -0.78
N VAL A 115 -19.68 -0.12 0.54
CA VAL A 115 -19.80 -1.17 1.57
C VAL A 115 -21.10 -1.93 1.40
N ARG A 116 -22.22 -1.22 1.26
CA ARG A 116 -23.55 -1.81 1.08
C ARG A 116 -23.64 -2.61 -0.23
N ARG A 117 -23.19 -2.02 -1.34
CA ARG A 117 -23.21 -2.63 -2.68
C ARG A 117 -22.45 -3.95 -2.73
N HIS A 118 -21.26 -3.99 -2.13
CA HIS A 118 -20.40 -5.17 -2.18
C HIS A 118 -20.51 -6.08 -0.96
N SER A 119 -21.32 -5.69 0.04
CA SER A 119 -21.43 -6.39 1.32
C SER A 119 -20.05 -6.60 1.95
N LEU A 120 -19.27 -5.51 2.03
CA LEU A 120 -17.92 -5.51 2.59
C LEU A 120 -17.99 -5.66 4.11
N SER A 121 -16.95 -6.28 4.68
CA SER A 121 -16.80 -6.41 6.13
C SER A 121 -16.10 -5.19 6.72
N LEU A 122 -16.43 -4.84 7.97
CA LEU A 122 -15.82 -3.74 8.71
C LEU A 122 -14.34 -3.98 8.99
N ASN A 123 -13.99 -5.21 9.41
CA ASN A 123 -12.68 -5.51 9.99
C ASN A 123 -11.49 -5.06 9.14
N PRO A 124 -11.43 -5.27 7.81
CA PRO A 124 -10.31 -4.78 7.01
C PRO A 124 -10.13 -3.25 7.04
N PHE A 125 -11.19 -2.48 7.18
CA PHE A 125 -11.10 -1.02 7.27
C PHE A 125 -10.63 -0.59 8.66
N ALA A 126 -11.14 -1.24 9.70
CA ALA A 126 -10.71 -1.01 11.08
C ALA A 126 -9.24 -1.38 11.29
N ASP A 127 -8.80 -2.52 10.75
CA ASP A 127 -7.40 -2.98 10.79
C ASP A 127 -6.43 -1.92 10.25
N LEU A 128 -6.80 -1.19 9.18
CA LEU A 128 -5.99 -0.10 8.62
C LEU A 128 -5.87 1.08 9.59
N ILE A 129 -6.97 1.49 10.24
CA ILE A 129 -6.93 2.55 11.26
C ILE A 129 -6.09 2.12 12.46
N ASP A 130 -6.23 0.87 12.90
CA ASP A 130 -5.46 0.29 14.00
C ASP A 130 -3.95 0.29 13.70
N ALA A 131 -3.55 0.04 12.45
CA ALA A 131 -2.15 0.17 12.04
C ALA A 131 -1.63 1.60 12.18
N PHE A 132 -2.40 2.60 11.75
CA PHE A 132 -2.03 4.01 11.90
C PHE A 132 -1.95 4.46 13.36
N ILE A 133 -2.83 3.94 14.23
CA ILE A 133 -2.76 4.17 15.69
C ILE A 133 -1.50 3.52 16.27
N GLN A 134 -1.22 2.26 15.91
CA GLN A 134 0.01 1.59 16.33
C GLN A 134 1.25 2.39 15.92
N ASP A 135 1.25 2.94 14.72
CA ASP A 135 2.37 3.71 14.19
C ASP A 135 2.67 4.97 15.03
N GLN A 136 1.74 5.48 15.84
CA GLN A 136 2.01 6.60 16.74
C GLN A 136 2.97 6.23 17.89
N THR A 137 3.07 4.94 18.25
CA THR A 137 3.80 4.49 19.45
C THR A 137 4.86 3.42 19.17
N VAL A 138 4.66 2.59 18.15
CA VAL A 138 5.58 1.51 17.80
C VAL A 138 6.47 1.95 16.64
N THR A 139 7.78 1.98 16.89
CA THR A 139 8.78 2.45 15.92
C THR A 139 9.88 1.43 15.62
N ARG A 140 9.92 0.31 16.37
CA ARG A 140 10.83 -0.82 16.16
C ARG A 140 10.06 -2.13 16.34
N TYR A 141 10.53 -3.17 15.64
CA TYR A 141 10.00 -4.53 15.73
C TYR A 141 11.10 -5.47 16.17
N GLU A 142 10.83 -6.31 17.17
CA GLU A 142 11.84 -7.21 17.71
C GLU A 142 12.08 -8.43 16.79
N SER A 143 10.99 -9.00 16.25
CA SER A 143 11.02 -10.22 15.46
C SER A 143 10.24 -10.10 14.14
N ARG A 144 10.51 -11.02 13.21
CA ARG A 144 9.72 -11.16 11.97
C ARG A 144 8.23 -11.33 12.27
N ASP A 145 7.87 -12.10 13.28
CA ASP A 145 6.46 -12.33 13.65
C ASP A 145 5.76 -11.03 14.07
N GLN A 146 6.44 -10.15 14.81
CA GLN A 146 5.87 -8.84 15.17
C GLN A 146 5.68 -7.95 13.94
N LEU A 147 6.63 -7.97 13.00
CA LEU A 147 6.51 -7.21 11.76
C LEU A 147 5.37 -7.76 10.88
N LEU A 148 5.19 -9.08 10.83
CA LEU A 148 4.08 -9.71 10.12
C LEU A 148 2.73 -9.36 10.75
N GLU A 149 2.64 -9.30 12.07
CA GLU A 149 1.42 -8.88 12.77
C GLU A 149 1.08 -7.41 12.51
N TYR A 150 2.09 -6.57 12.24
CA TYR A 150 1.87 -5.23 11.70
C TYR A 150 1.37 -5.27 10.25
N CYS A 151 2.00 -6.04 9.35
CA CYS A 151 1.55 -6.22 7.96
C CYS A 151 0.08 -6.72 7.86
N ARG A 152 -0.33 -7.59 8.79
CA ARG A 152 -1.72 -8.10 8.90
C ARG A 152 -2.76 -6.98 9.04
N ARG A 153 -2.34 -5.82 9.57
CA ARG A 153 -3.16 -4.63 9.78
C ARG A 153 -2.85 -3.51 8.79
N SER A 154 -1.60 -3.30 8.41
CA SER A 154 -1.18 -2.17 7.56
C SER A 154 -1.26 -2.45 6.05
N ALA A 155 -1.24 -3.72 5.62
CA ALA A 155 -1.13 -4.07 4.20
C ALA A 155 -2.16 -5.10 3.72
N ASP A 156 -2.29 -6.22 4.44
CA ASP A 156 -3.19 -7.32 4.07
C ASP A 156 -4.65 -6.87 3.88
N PRO A 157 -5.21 -5.96 4.72
CA PRO A 157 -6.59 -5.54 4.57
C PRO A 157 -6.92 -4.91 3.22
N VAL A 158 -5.96 -4.24 2.57
CA VAL A 158 -6.15 -3.67 1.24
C VAL A 158 -6.52 -4.75 0.22
N GLY A 159 -5.82 -5.89 0.25
CA GLY A 159 -6.10 -7.03 -0.62
C GLY A 159 -7.47 -7.64 -0.34
N ARG A 160 -7.84 -7.78 0.93
CA ARG A 160 -9.15 -8.28 1.37
C ARG A 160 -10.30 -7.40 0.88
N ILE A 161 -10.14 -6.08 0.96
CA ILE A 161 -11.13 -5.10 0.46
C ILE A 161 -11.28 -5.25 -1.06
N VAL A 162 -10.18 -5.30 -1.81
CA VAL A 162 -10.20 -5.44 -3.28
C VAL A 162 -10.86 -6.76 -3.71
N LEU A 163 -10.58 -7.87 -3.03
CA LEU A 163 -11.27 -9.14 -3.26
C LEU A 163 -12.78 -9.03 -2.95
N GLY A 164 -13.14 -8.33 -1.87
CA GLY A 164 -14.52 -8.06 -1.48
C GLY A 164 -15.31 -7.29 -2.53
N LEU A 165 -14.68 -6.33 -3.23
CA LEU A 165 -15.31 -5.59 -4.34
C LEU A 165 -15.71 -6.51 -5.51
N ALA A 166 -15.00 -7.63 -5.70
CA ALA A 166 -15.36 -8.67 -6.65
C ALA A 166 -16.14 -9.85 -6.01
N HIS A 167 -16.68 -9.64 -4.81
CA HIS A 167 -17.42 -10.63 -4.02
C HIS A 167 -16.66 -11.94 -3.75
N CYS A 168 -15.32 -11.90 -3.77
CA CYS A 168 -14.49 -13.04 -3.42
C CYS A 168 -14.27 -13.09 -1.90
N LYS A 169 -14.86 -14.09 -1.24
CA LYS A 169 -14.78 -14.28 0.23
C LYS A 169 -14.17 -15.63 0.63
N ALA A 170 -13.64 -16.37 -0.34
CA ALA A 170 -13.07 -17.67 -0.10
C ALA A 170 -11.75 -17.53 0.68
N ALA A 171 -11.61 -18.34 1.73
CA ALA A 171 -10.50 -18.24 2.69
C ALA A 171 -9.13 -18.45 2.03
N GLU A 172 -9.06 -19.31 1.00
CA GLU A 172 -7.81 -19.58 0.29
C GLU A 172 -7.38 -18.35 -0.53
N GLU A 173 -8.27 -17.74 -1.31
CA GLU A 173 -7.97 -16.53 -2.06
C GLU A 173 -7.58 -15.36 -1.15
N ILE A 174 -8.23 -15.24 0.02
CA ILE A 174 -7.86 -14.26 1.05
C ILE A 174 -6.42 -14.52 1.53
N ARG A 175 -6.11 -15.75 1.94
CA ARG A 175 -4.76 -16.14 2.41
C ARG A 175 -3.69 -15.86 1.35
N LEU A 176 -3.98 -16.17 0.09
CA LEU A 176 -3.06 -15.90 -1.02
C LEU A 176 -2.89 -14.38 -1.26
N SER A 177 -3.96 -13.60 -1.10
CA SER A 177 -3.92 -12.14 -1.21
C SER A 177 -3.10 -11.51 -0.10
N ASP A 178 -3.33 -11.91 1.15
CA ASP A 178 -2.56 -11.50 2.32
C ASP A 178 -1.07 -11.76 2.08
N SER A 179 -0.73 -12.94 1.54
CA SER A 179 0.65 -13.28 1.18
C SER A 179 1.26 -12.32 0.15
N ILE A 180 0.51 -11.89 -0.87
CA ILE A 180 1.01 -10.89 -1.84
C ILE A 180 1.16 -9.52 -1.17
N CYS A 181 0.18 -9.09 -0.39
CA CYS A 181 0.17 -7.80 0.31
C CYS A 181 1.32 -7.66 1.31
N THR A 182 1.53 -8.68 2.14
CA THR A 182 2.68 -8.77 3.04
C THR A 182 4.00 -8.67 2.26
N GLY A 183 4.16 -9.44 1.17
CA GLY A 183 5.37 -9.36 0.34
C GLY A 183 5.61 -7.96 -0.24
N LEU A 184 4.55 -7.27 -0.68
CA LEU A 184 4.62 -5.89 -1.19
C LEU A 184 5.06 -4.91 -0.10
N GLN A 185 4.55 -5.09 1.11
CA GLN A 185 4.88 -4.22 2.24
C GLN A 185 6.33 -4.42 2.69
N LEU A 186 6.80 -5.67 2.76
CA LEU A 186 8.19 -5.96 3.10
C LEU A 186 9.16 -5.33 2.10
N VAL A 187 8.95 -5.49 0.79
CA VAL A 187 9.83 -4.84 -0.20
C VAL A 187 9.74 -3.31 -0.17
N ASN A 188 8.60 -2.74 0.25
CA ASN A 188 8.48 -1.30 0.48
C ASN A 188 9.37 -0.85 1.65
N PHE A 189 9.40 -1.58 2.77
CA PHE A 189 10.34 -1.28 3.85
C PHE A 189 11.80 -1.37 3.36
N TRP A 190 12.15 -2.39 2.59
CA TRP A 190 13.53 -2.64 2.15
C TRP A 190 14.09 -1.58 1.20
N GLN A 191 13.25 -1.00 0.33
CA GLN A 191 13.68 0.10 -0.53
C GLN A 191 13.78 1.44 0.22
N ASP A 192 13.12 1.57 1.39
CA ASP A 192 12.90 2.82 2.12
C ASP A 192 13.64 2.94 3.47
N ILE A 193 14.45 1.94 3.83
CA ILE A 193 15.18 1.83 5.11
C ILE A 193 15.73 3.18 5.62
N ARG A 194 16.55 3.88 4.83
CA ARG A 194 17.16 5.13 5.27
C ARG A 194 16.13 6.24 5.48
N ARG A 195 15.12 6.32 4.60
CA ARG A 195 14.05 7.32 4.72
C ARG A 195 13.26 7.07 6.00
N ASP A 196 12.89 5.82 6.26
CA ASP A 196 12.10 5.45 7.43
C ASP A 196 12.91 5.67 8.72
N TYR A 197 14.21 5.35 8.71
CA TYR A 197 15.14 5.65 9.81
C TYR A 197 15.21 7.15 10.11
N LEU A 198 15.35 8.00 9.09
CA LEU A 198 15.33 9.45 9.26
C LEU A 198 13.98 9.98 9.76
N GLY A 199 12.90 9.23 9.51
CA GLY A 199 11.57 9.45 10.10
C GLY A 199 11.39 8.84 11.50
N GLY A 200 12.44 8.28 12.10
CA GLY A 200 12.43 7.71 13.45
C GLY A 200 11.94 6.27 13.56
N ARG A 201 11.75 5.57 12.44
CA ARG A 201 11.20 4.21 12.36
C ARG A 201 12.21 3.20 11.81
N ILE A 202 12.19 1.98 12.32
CA ILE A 202 12.96 0.85 11.80
C ILE A 202 12.05 -0.37 11.69
N TYR A 203 11.75 -0.77 10.46
CA TYR A 203 10.93 -1.94 10.18
C TYR A 203 11.71 -3.25 10.11
N ILE A 204 13.03 -3.20 9.88
CA ILE A 204 13.86 -4.40 9.91
C ILE A 204 13.78 -4.99 11.33
N PRO A 205 13.47 -6.29 11.50
CA PRO A 205 13.47 -6.93 12.80
C PRO A 205 14.81 -6.79 13.51
N ALA A 206 14.79 -6.43 14.79
CA ALA A 206 16.00 -6.27 15.59
C ALA A 206 16.78 -7.58 15.72
N GLU A 207 16.09 -8.73 15.75
CA GLU A 207 16.75 -10.04 15.73
C GLU A 207 17.56 -10.27 14.45
N ASP A 208 17.04 -9.86 13.30
CA ASP A 208 17.70 -9.99 12.00
C ASP A 208 18.92 -9.07 11.96
N MET A 209 18.77 -7.80 12.38
CA MET A 209 19.89 -6.87 12.51
C MET A 209 21.02 -7.45 13.37
N ARG A 210 20.70 -8.03 14.54
CA ARG A 210 21.70 -8.67 15.42
C ARG A 210 22.35 -9.90 14.78
N ARG A 211 21.61 -10.74 14.06
CA ARG A 211 22.18 -11.92 13.37
C ARG A 211 23.24 -11.54 12.34
N HIS A 212 23.06 -10.40 11.68
CA HIS A 212 24.01 -9.90 10.67
C HIS A 212 25.04 -8.90 11.23
N GLY A 213 24.98 -8.54 12.51
CA GLY A 213 25.90 -7.58 13.12
C GLY A 213 25.66 -6.12 12.71
N VAL A 214 24.42 -5.78 12.34
CA VAL A 214 24.02 -4.44 11.92
C VAL A 214 23.46 -3.67 13.11
N THR A 215 23.90 -2.43 13.32
CA THR A 215 23.37 -1.52 14.34
C THR A 215 22.43 -0.47 13.71
N GLU A 216 21.60 0.21 14.53
CA GLU A 216 20.71 1.28 14.02
C GLU A 216 21.51 2.40 13.32
N ASP A 217 22.68 2.79 13.85
CA ASP A 217 23.53 3.84 13.26
C ASP A 217 23.97 3.53 11.83
N MET A 218 24.11 2.24 11.49
CA MET A 218 24.48 1.81 10.14
C MET A 218 23.38 2.08 9.11
N LEU A 219 22.13 2.28 9.53
CA LEU A 219 20.98 2.55 8.65
C LEU A 219 20.99 3.97 8.05
N ASN A 220 21.89 4.84 8.51
CA ASN A 220 22.13 6.17 7.93
C ASN A 220 23.56 6.39 7.44
N ALA A 221 24.31 5.30 7.24
CA ALA A 221 25.63 5.36 6.64
C ALA A 221 25.57 5.92 5.20
N SER A 222 26.68 6.50 4.73
CA SER A 222 26.77 7.03 3.36
C SER A 222 26.80 5.95 2.27
N SER A 223 26.97 4.69 2.66
CA SER A 223 26.94 3.51 1.79
C SER A 223 26.70 2.25 2.60
N ALA A 224 26.10 1.24 2.00
CA ALA A 224 25.91 -0.08 2.63
C ALA A 224 27.24 -0.78 2.94
N SER A 225 27.38 -1.29 4.17
CA SER A 225 28.47 -2.19 4.55
C SER A 225 28.21 -3.62 4.07
N GLN A 226 29.19 -4.51 4.20
CA GLN A 226 29.02 -5.92 3.82
C GLN A 226 27.98 -6.64 4.70
N GLU A 227 27.94 -6.29 5.99
CA GLU A 227 26.97 -6.77 6.98
C GLU A 227 25.55 -6.33 6.60
N PHE A 228 25.38 -5.05 6.23
CA PHE A 228 24.10 -4.53 5.75
C PHE A 228 23.64 -5.20 4.46
N ILE A 229 24.55 -5.40 3.50
CA ILE A 229 24.25 -6.11 2.25
C ILE A 229 23.80 -7.54 2.55
N SER A 230 24.46 -8.24 3.48
CA SER A 230 24.06 -9.59 3.90
C SER A 230 22.67 -9.58 4.54
N LEU A 231 22.40 -8.66 5.47
CA LEU A 231 21.09 -8.48 6.08
C LEU A 231 20.00 -8.27 5.03
N LEU A 232 20.20 -7.29 4.14
CA LEU A 232 19.17 -6.94 3.16
C LEU A 232 18.99 -8.03 2.09
N THR A 233 20.00 -8.86 1.84
CA THR A 233 19.85 -10.05 1.00
C THR A 233 18.85 -11.01 1.60
N ASP A 234 19.02 -11.37 2.87
CA ASP A 234 18.15 -12.30 3.60
C ASP A 234 16.72 -11.75 3.73
N GLU A 235 16.56 -10.44 3.96
CA GLU A 235 15.26 -9.77 4.07
C GLU A 235 14.50 -9.72 2.72
N VAL A 236 15.21 -9.48 1.61
CA VAL A 236 14.63 -9.52 0.27
C VAL A 236 14.23 -10.94 -0.11
N GLU A 237 15.05 -11.94 0.22
CA GLU A 237 14.70 -13.35 0.00
C GLU A 237 13.44 -13.75 0.78
N TRP A 238 13.34 -13.30 2.04
CA TRP A 238 12.14 -13.52 2.84
C TRP A 238 10.89 -12.88 2.19
N ALA A 239 10.97 -11.64 1.74
CA ALA A 239 9.87 -10.97 1.03
C ALA A 239 9.47 -11.71 -0.27
N GLU A 240 10.43 -12.27 -1.01
CA GLU A 240 10.15 -13.03 -2.24
C GLU A 240 9.42 -14.36 -1.97
N GLN A 241 9.64 -15.00 -0.82
CA GLN A 241 8.90 -16.21 -0.43
C GLN A 241 7.39 -15.93 -0.32
N TRP A 242 7.00 -14.76 0.21
CA TRP A 242 5.61 -14.32 0.29
C TRP A 242 4.96 -14.14 -1.10
N PHE A 243 5.71 -13.61 -2.07
CA PHE A 243 5.25 -13.57 -3.46
C PHE A 243 5.08 -14.97 -4.05
N GLY A 244 5.99 -15.90 -3.75
CA GLY A 244 5.90 -17.30 -4.17
C GLY A 244 4.66 -17.99 -3.61
N ASN A 245 4.35 -17.76 -2.33
CA ASN A 245 3.22 -18.34 -1.63
C ASN A 245 1.86 -17.83 -2.17
N GLY A 246 1.77 -16.55 -2.55
CA GLY A 246 0.53 -15.94 -3.05
C GLY A 246 0.29 -16.05 -4.57
N GLN A 247 1.29 -16.45 -5.36
CA GLN A 247 1.25 -16.30 -6.83
C GLN A 247 0.10 -17.03 -7.54
N SER A 248 -0.45 -18.11 -6.95
CA SER A 248 -1.58 -18.84 -7.52
C SER A 248 -2.85 -17.99 -7.61
N LEU A 249 -2.96 -16.91 -6.81
CA LEU A 249 -4.09 -15.99 -6.84
C LEU A 249 -4.30 -15.34 -8.22
N VAL A 250 -3.22 -15.13 -8.99
CA VAL A 250 -3.30 -14.62 -10.37
C VAL A 250 -4.16 -15.52 -11.27
N LYS A 251 -4.31 -16.80 -10.93
CA LYS A 251 -5.13 -17.77 -11.66
C LYS A 251 -6.48 -18.05 -10.98
N THR A 252 -6.55 -18.03 -9.66
CA THR A 252 -7.75 -18.45 -8.90
C THR A 252 -8.71 -17.30 -8.59
N ALA A 253 -8.22 -16.06 -8.46
CA ALA A 253 -9.06 -14.88 -8.19
C ALA A 253 -10.13 -14.68 -9.27
N PRO A 254 -11.18 -13.88 -8.99
CA PRO A 254 -12.12 -13.41 -10.01
C PRO A 254 -11.39 -12.85 -11.23
N SER A 255 -11.80 -13.28 -12.43
CA SER A 255 -11.12 -12.94 -13.70
C SER A 255 -10.90 -11.44 -13.87
N VAL A 256 -11.85 -10.66 -13.38
CA VAL A 256 -11.85 -9.20 -13.36
C VAL A 256 -10.67 -8.57 -12.61
N LEU A 257 -10.16 -9.21 -11.55
CA LEU A 257 -9.06 -8.71 -10.72
C LEU A 257 -7.69 -9.21 -11.15
N ARG A 258 -7.61 -10.34 -11.87
CA ARG A 258 -6.34 -11.01 -12.22
C ARG A 258 -5.30 -10.09 -12.87
N PRO A 259 -5.65 -9.20 -13.81
CA PRO A 259 -4.67 -8.27 -14.39
C PRO A 259 -4.06 -7.31 -13.36
N ALA A 260 -4.86 -6.78 -12.44
CA ALA A 260 -4.40 -5.89 -11.39
C ALA A 260 -3.53 -6.64 -10.38
N ILE A 261 -3.97 -7.84 -9.93
CA ILE A 261 -3.19 -8.70 -9.04
C ILE A 261 -1.83 -9.04 -9.65
N GLN A 262 -1.80 -9.41 -10.94
CA GLN A 262 -0.55 -9.67 -11.65
C GLN A 262 0.35 -8.43 -11.72
N LEU A 263 -0.22 -7.25 -11.99
CA LEU A 263 0.54 -6.00 -12.02
C LEU A 263 1.23 -5.75 -10.67
N PHE A 264 0.50 -5.86 -9.56
CA PHE A 264 1.05 -5.64 -8.24
C PHE A 264 2.12 -6.68 -7.87
N LEU A 265 1.83 -7.97 -8.06
CA LEU A 265 2.79 -9.04 -7.78
C LEU A 265 4.11 -8.86 -8.54
N GLU A 266 4.03 -8.58 -9.84
CA GLU A 266 5.21 -8.37 -10.67
C GLU A 266 5.90 -7.02 -10.40
N GLY A 267 5.14 -6.02 -9.94
CA GLY A 267 5.65 -4.76 -9.42
C GLY A 267 6.53 -4.97 -8.19
N GLY A 268 6.04 -5.71 -7.19
CA GLY A 268 6.78 -6.07 -5.98
C GLY A 268 8.05 -6.86 -6.27
N ARG A 269 7.96 -7.90 -7.10
CA ARG A 269 9.15 -8.62 -7.61
C ARG A 269 10.12 -7.72 -8.35
N GLY A 270 9.60 -6.75 -9.10
CA GLY A 270 10.40 -5.75 -9.79
C GLY A 270 11.18 -4.84 -8.83
N VAL A 271 10.59 -4.46 -7.68
CA VAL A 271 11.27 -3.71 -6.61
C VAL A 271 12.38 -4.55 -5.98
N ALA A 272 12.11 -5.80 -5.60
CA ALA A 272 13.13 -6.74 -5.11
C ALA A 272 14.32 -6.86 -6.09
N GLN A 273 14.02 -6.99 -7.38
CA GLN A 273 15.04 -7.03 -8.42
C GLN A 273 15.80 -5.69 -8.58
N ALA A 274 15.15 -4.55 -8.32
CA ALA A 274 15.81 -3.24 -8.32
C ALA A 274 16.77 -3.10 -7.15
N ILE A 275 16.41 -3.57 -5.95
CA ILE A 275 17.29 -3.65 -4.77
C ILE A 275 18.52 -4.50 -5.10
N ARG A 276 18.33 -5.70 -5.67
CA ARG A 276 19.44 -6.57 -6.12
C ARG A 276 20.38 -5.88 -7.11
N ARG A 277 19.82 -5.16 -8.09
CA ARG A 277 20.61 -4.43 -9.10
C ARG A 277 21.38 -3.25 -8.53
N ALA A 278 20.92 -2.69 -7.42
CA ALA A 278 21.66 -1.67 -6.67
C ALA A 278 22.76 -2.28 -5.78
N GLY A 279 22.99 -3.60 -5.85
CA GLY A 279 23.92 -4.29 -4.97
C GLY A 279 23.47 -4.28 -3.50
N PHE A 280 22.15 -4.19 -3.27
CA PHE A 280 21.54 -4.03 -1.95
C PHE A 280 21.90 -2.73 -1.22
N ASP A 281 22.53 -1.75 -1.89
CA ASP A 281 22.76 -0.43 -1.30
C ASP A 281 21.54 0.47 -1.46
N THR A 282 20.58 0.33 -0.53
CA THR A 282 19.38 1.18 -0.46
C THR A 282 19.60 2.45 0.35
N LEU A 283 20.75 2.59 1.01
CA LEU A 283 21.11 3.75 1.83
C LEU A 283 21.60 4.92 0.97
N THR A 284 22.42 4.64 -0.05
CA THR A 284 22.94 5.65 -0.97
C THR A 284 21.83 6.18 -1.89
N LYS A 285 21.00 5.27 -2.40
CA LYS A 285 19.94 5.62 -3.34
C LYS A 285 18.77 4.66 -3.22
N ARG A 286 17.58 5.24 -2.99
CA ARG A 286 16.31 4.52 -3.08
C ARG A 286 16.17 3.79 -4.42
N PRO A 287 16.08 2.45 -4.45
CA PRO A 287 15.80 1.71 -5.66
C PRO A 287 14.38 2.02 -6.12
N VAL A 288 14.22 2.33 -7.41
CA VAL A 288 12.91 2.58 -8.00
C VAL A 288 12.76 1.82 -9.31
N LEU A 289 11.55 1.38 -9.60
CA LEU A 289 11.22 0.84 -10.92
C LEU A 289 11.41 1.94 -11.97
N LYS A 290 12.30 1.69 -12.94
CA LYS A 290 12.47 2.57 -14.10
C LYS A 290 11.15 2.67 -14.86
N LYS A 291 10.86 3.84 -15.46
CA LYS A 291 9.64 4.08 -16.25
C LYS A 291 9.34 3.00 -17.29
N ARG A 292 10.36 2.50 -17.99
CA ARG A 292 10.23 1.39 -18.97
C ARG A 292 9.76 0.07 -18.33
N ALA A 293 10.21 -0.24 -17.12
CA ALA A 293 9.76 -1.43 -16.39
C ALA A 293 8.29 -1.27 -15.96
N LYS A 294 7.92 -0.10 -15.41
CA LYS A 294 6.52 0.23 -15.08
C LYS A 294 5.62 0.10 -16.32
N MET A 295 6.04 0.62 -17.47
CA MET A 295 5.31 0.52 -18.75
C MET A 295 5.16 -0.92 -19.23
N ASN A 296 6.22 -1.74 -19.18
CA ASN A 296 6.16 -3.14 -19.59
C ASN A 296 5.22 -3.97 -18.71
N LEU A 297 5.22 -3.71 -17.39
CA LEU A 297 4.31 -4.36 -16.46
C LEU A 297 2.86 -3.97 -16.76
N ALA A 298 2.58 -2.69 -16.94
CA ALA A 298 1.26 -2.20 -17.33
C ALA A 298 0.80 -2.79 -18.67
N PHE A 299 1.70 -2.91 -19.66
CA PHE A 299 1.41 -3.52 -20.95
C PHE A 299 1.07 -5.01 -20.82
N ARG A 300 1.85 -5.80 -20.06
CA ARG A 300 1.57 -7.22 -19.81
C ARG A 300 0.21 -7.42 -19.13
N ALA A 301 -0.11 -6.58 -18.14
CA ALA A 301 -1.40 -6.62 -17.47
C ALA A 301 -2.56 -6.25 -18.43
N ALA A 302 -2.37 -5.25 -19.29
CA ALA A 302 -3.36 -4.88 -20.31
C ALA A 302 -3.60 -6.01 -21.34
N VAL A 303 -2.56 -6.70 -21.80
CA VAL A 303 -2.67 -7.87 -22.69
C VAL A 303 -3.46 -9.01 -22.00
N HIS A 304 -3.21 -9.25 -20.71
CA HIS A 304 -3.97 -10.22 -19.93
C HIS A 304 -5.46 -9.84 -19.87
N MET A 305 -5.79 -8.57 -19.62
CA MET A 305 -7.18 -8.09 -19.62
C MET A 305 -7.88 -8.30 -20.97
N VAL A 306 -7.22 -7.98 -22.09
CA VAL A 306 -7.77 -8.19 -23.44
C VAL A 306 -8.06 -9.68 -23.67
N THR A 307 -7.14 -10.57 -23.24
CA THR A 307 -7.31 -12.02 -23.37
C THR A 307 -8.51 -12.55 -22.57
N ILE A 308 -8.76 -12.01 -21.36
CA ILE A 308 -9.92 -12.36 -20.53
C ILE A 308 -11.22 -11.87 -21.18
N ARG A 309 -11.26 -10.63 -21.69
CA ARG A 309 -12.44 -10.07 -22.38
C ARG A 309 -12.79 -10.86 -23.63
N VAL A 310 -11.79 -11.22 -24.43
CA VAL A 310 -11.97 -12.04 -25.63
C VAL A 310 -12.54 -13.42 -25.26
N ARG A 311 -12.03 -14.09 -24.22
CA ARG A 311 -12.58 -15.38 -23.77
C ARG A 311 -14.03 -15.29 -23.27
N HIS A 312 -14.40 -14.22 -22.56
CA HIS A 312 -15.79 -14.00 -22.14
C HIS A 312 -16.74 -13.76 -23.32
N ILE A 313 -16.27 -13.10 -24.40
CA ILE A 313 -17.06 -12.89 -25.62
C ILE A 313 -17.27 -14.21 -26.38
N PHE A 314 -16.29 -15.11 -26.41
CA PHE A 314 -16.35 -16.39 -27.13
C PHE A 314 -16.95 -17.56 -26.32
N GLN A 315 -17.19 -17.40 -25.03
CA GLN A 315 -17.86 -18.40 -24.17
C GLN A 315 -19.33 -18.02 -23.86
N GLY A 316 -19.83 -16.93 -24.44
CA GLY A 316 -21.20 -16.43 -24.32
C GLY A 316 -22.07 -16.71 -25.56
N THR A 317 -21.93 -17.90 -26.17
CA THR A 317 -22.86 -18.48 -27.15
C THR A 317 -23.16 -19.92 -26.77
#